data_AF-A0A1G0XSJ1-F1
#
_entry.id   AF-A0A1G0XSJ1-F1
#
_cell.length_a   1.000
_cell.length_b   1.000
_cell.length_c   1.000
_cell.angle_alpha   90.00
_cell.angle_beta   90.00
_cell.angle_gamma   90.00
#
_symmetry.space_group_name_H-M   'P 1'
#
loop_
_entity.id
_entity.type
_entity.pdbx_description
1 polymer ?
#
loop_
_entity_poly.entity_id
_entity_poly.type
_entity_poly.pdbx_seq_one_letter_code
_entity_poly.pdbx_strand_id
1 'polypeptide(L)'
;MNNNKEKKDKLKNELYGKFDFEKPFSNLSNLAFKTCVISFTISCVTTPLRMLSFELYKSSSLSILSLASATYRALPNSIVNGFIRGSTSITATNTKTMMATKEQAIVSTKGATITTKENAVVSTKEQVANKEHSSKELSSAEGEIALEEKSLRLEEKNNGSKILEHPIVITWQRNPLLQALTFSQLDLLTSSYHGNKSVLNGINIETKGLDLKSKFSIFRCGYFFRTVSGFISFGALMKATEIVNRVFPEDFQKHQSAKFCSGALTGAIVATINYPLGEASNWALRNVQTKDGKIISPTTVSFFKAAAENIKKVGLTEATKYVLGVAIKSQLPISVVNSMVIFGLLTGMSKSLGATPLDDIANNIVSFNKK
;
A
#
# COMPACT_ATOMS: atom_id res chain seq x y z
N MET A 1 54.00 -10.67 8.14
CA MET A 1 52.92 -9.68 8.39
C MET A 1 52.16 -9.21 7.14
N ASN A 2 52.52 -9.61 5.91
CA ASN A 2 51.82 -9.14 4.69
C ASN A 2 50.50 -9.88 4.34
N ASN A 3 50.30 -11.13 4.74
CA ASN A 3 49.09 -11.91 4.37
C ASN A 3 47.77 -11.40 4.97
N ASN A 4 47.82 -10.61 6.05
CA ASN A 4 46.60 -10.07 6.67
C ASN A 4 46.08 -8.80 5.97
N LYS A 5 46.92 -8.09 5.21
CA LYS A 5 46.51 -6.90 4.48
C LYS A 5 45.77 -7.28 3.20
N GLU A 6 46.32 -8.25 2.47
CA GLU A 6 45.70 -8.77 1.24
C GLU A 6 44.36 -9.47 1.49
N LYS A 7 44.22 -10.22 2.60
CA LYS A 7 42.93 -10.80 3.02
C LYS A 7 41.90 -9.72 3.38
N LYS A 8 42.31 -8.62 4.04
CA LYS A 8 41.40 -7.52 4.36
C LYS A 8 40.95 -6.77 3.10
N ASP A 9 41.84 -6.56 2.14
CA ASP A 9 41.51 -5.85 0.90
C ASP A 9 40.62 -6.70 -0.03
N LYS A 10 40.80 -8.03 -0.08
CA LYS A 10 39.85 -8.95 -0.74
C LYS A 10 38.49 -8.96 -0.06
N LEU A 11 38.42 -9.03 1.27
CA LEU A 11 37.14 -9.01 1.98
C LEU A 11 36.41 -7.66 1.81
N LYS A 12 37.16 -6.55 1.77
CA LYS A 12 36.61 -5.22 1.55
C LYS A 12 36.09 -5.07 0.12
N ASN A 13 36.80 -5.59 -0.88
CA ASN A 13 36.31 -5.61 -2.26
C ASN A 13 35.13 -6.57 -2.48
N GLU A 14 35.02 -7.67 -1.73
CA GLU A 14 33.82 -8.53 -1.78
C GLU A 14 32.62 -7.93 -1.02
N LEU A 15 32.84 -7.26 0.12
CA LEU A 15 31.76 -6.61 0.87
C LEU A 15 31.25 -5.32 0.21
N TYR A 16 32.15 -4.52 -0.39
CA TYR A 16 31.80 -3.23 -0.99
C TYR A 16 31.62 -3.30 -2.51
N GLY A 17 32.24 -4.26 -3.21
CA GLY A 17 32.11 -4.42 -4.66
C GLY A 17 30.80 -5.06 -5.14
N LYS A 18 29.89 -5.39 -4.23
CA LYS A 18 28.56 -5.95 -4.56
C LYS A 18 27.38 -5.12 -4.08
N PHE A 19 27.64 -3.96 -3.47
CA PHE A 19 26.60 -2.94 -3.32
C PHE A 19 26.57 -2.11 -4.61
N ASP A 20 25.91 -2.66 -5.64
CA ASP A 20 25.51 -1.89 -6.82
C ASP A 20 24.60 -0.76 -6.33
N PHE A 21 25.15 0.41 -6.02
CA PHE A 21 24.36 1.61 -5.71
C PHE A 21 23.47 2.00 -6.88
N GLU A 22 23.78 1.57 -8.10
CA GLU A 22 22.97 1.82 -9.30
C GLU A 22 21.61 1.11 -9.28
N LYS A 23 21.53 -0.11 -8.74
CA LYS A 23 20.29 -0.91 -8.68
C LYS A 23 19.18 -0.31 -7.79
N PRO A 24 19.44 0.21 -6.58
CA PRO A 24 18.40 0.87 -5.79
C PRO A 24 17.95 2.20 -6.43
N PHE A 25 18.84 2.94 -7.08
CA PHE A 25 18.46 4.17 -7.80
C PHE A 25 17.60 3.89 -9.03
N SER A 26 17.92 2.87 -9.83
CA SER A 26 17.09 2.50 -10.99
C SER A 26 15.70 2.00 -10.56
N ASN A 27 15.61 1.23 -9.47
CA ASN A 27 14.33 0.80 -8.91
C ASN A 27 13.49 1.98 -8.38
N LEU A 28 14.12 2.94 -7.69
CA LEU A 28 13.44 4.13 -7.18
C LEU A 28 12.95 5.02 -8.32
N SER A 29 13.75 5.22 -9.37
CA SER A 29 13.37 6.01 -10.55
C SER A 29 12.22 5.37 -11.32
N ASN A 30 12.26 4.05 -11.55
CA ASN A 30 11.17 3.30 -12.17
C ASN A 30 9.87 3.40 -11.34
N LEU A 31 10.00 3.31 -10.01
CA LEU A 31 8.89 3.46 -9.07
C LEU A 31 8.28 4.86 -9.12
N ALA A 32 9.12 5.90 -9.06
CA ALA A 32 8.71 7.29 -9.12
C ALA A 32 8.03 7.61 -10.47
N PHE A 33 8.58 7.09 -11.57
CA PHE A 33 8.00 7.26 -12.90
C PHE A 33 6.60 6.62 -13.00
N LYS A 34 6.44 5.34 -12.58
CA LYS A 34 5.11 4.69 -12.57
C LYS A 34 4.11 5.46 -11.74
N THR A 35 4.53 5.88 -10.55
CA THR A 35 3.72 6.69 -9.65
C THR A 35 3.25 7.94 -10.37
N CYS A 36 4.17 8.74 -10.94
CA CYS A 36 3.85 9.95 -11.70
C CYS A 36 2.80 9.68 -12.78
N VAL A 37 3.06 8.71 -13.66
CA VAL A 37 2.20 8.42 -14.81
C VAL A 37 0.81 7.98 -14.35
N ILE A 38 0.73 7.01 -13.43
CA ILE A 38 -0.55 6.51 -12.90
C ILE A 38 -1.33 7.62 -12.21
N SER A 39 -0.66 8.39 -11.35
CA SER A 39 -1.29 9.46 -10.58
C SER A 39 -1.79 10.61 -11.45
N PHE A 40 -1.02 10.97 -12.48
CA PHE A 40 -1.41 11.95 -13.47
C PHE A 40 -2.66 11.49 -14.23
N THR A 41 -2.64 10.27 -14.79
CA THR A 41 -3.78 9.72 -15.54
C THR A 41 -5.03 9.61 -14.68
N ILE A 42 -4.92 9.06 -13.46
CA ILE A 42 -6.05 8.99 -12.53
C ILE A 42 -6.58 10.40 -12.21
N SER A 43 -5.72 11.39 -12.02
CA SER A 43 -6.15 12.76 -11.72
C SER A 43 -6.88 13.40 -12.89
N CYS A 44 -6.39 13.21 -14.12
CA CYS A 44 -7.04 13.70 -15.35
C CYS A 44 -8.43 13.10 -15.55
N VAL A 45 -8.61 11.81 -15.23
CA VAL A 45 -9.91 11.14 -15.41
C VAL A 45 -10.87 11.43 -14.25
N THR A 46 -10.38 11.45 -13.01
CA THR A 46 -11.26 11.54 -11.82
C THR A 46 -11.59 12.95 -11.39
N THR A 47 -10.76 13.96 -11.69
CA THR A 47 -11.05 15.34 -11.31
C THR A 47 -12.34 15.84 -11.97
N PRO A 48 -12.56 15.65 -13.30
CA PRO A 48 -13.83 16.02 -13.93
C PRO A 48 -15.02 15.29 -13.30
N LEU A 49 -14.91 13.98 -13.04
CA LEU A 49 -15.98 13.19 -12.42
C LEU A 49 -16.35 13.68 -11.02
N ARG A 50 -15.35 14.05 -10.22
CA ARG A 50 -15.57 14.63 -8.88
C ARG A 50 -16.27 15.99 -8.97
N MET A 51 -15.82 16.85 -9.87
CA MET A 51 -16.45 18.17 -10.04
C MET A 51 -17.87 18.03 -10.59
N LEU A 52 -18.09 17.11 -11.52
CA LEU A 52 -19.42 16.78 -12.04
C LEU A 52 -20.34 16.33 -10.90
N SER A 53 -19.86 15.43 -10.05
CA SER A 53 -20.63 15.00 -8.88
C SER A 53 -20.97 16.17 -7.95
N PHE A 54 -20.01 17.07 -7.71
CA PHE A 54 -20.20 18.23 -6.86
C PHE A 54 -21.22 19.22 -7.43
N GLU A 55 -21.18 19.48 -8.73
CA GLU A 55 -22.16 20.36 -9.40
C GLU A 55 -23.56 19.74 -9.44
N LEU A 56 -23.67 18.43 -9.70
CA LEU A 56 -24.94 17.69 -9.59
C LEU A 56 -25.57 17.77 -8.20
N TYR A 57 -24.76 17.95 -7.14
CA TYR A 57 -25.27 18.19 -5.79
C TYR A 57 -25.74 19.62 -5.55
N LYS A 58 -25.17 20.59 -6.26
CA LYS A 58 -25.33 22.01 -5.92
C LYS A 58 -26.35 22.74 -6.80
N SER A 59 -26.56 22.29 -8.04
CA SER A 59 -27.39 23.00 -9.01
C SER A 59 -28.12 22.07 -9.97
N SER A 60 -29.31 22.50 -10.41
CA SER A 60 -30.10 21.81 -11.44
C SER A 60 -29.62 22.09 -12.87
N SER A 61 -28.76 23.10 -13.07
CA SER A 61 -28.24 23.51 -14.38
C SER A 61 -26.72 23.38 -14.44
N LEU A 62 -26.27 22.31 -15.10
CA LEU A 62 -24.85 22.02 -15.26
C LEU A 62 -24.24 22.95 -16.33
N SER A 63 -23.45 23.94 -15.92
CA SER A 63 -22.64 24.72 -16.87
C SER A 63 -21.34 23.99 -17.18
N ILE A 64 -21.15 23.54 -18.42
CA ILE A 64 -19.92 22.88 -18.87
C ILE A 64 -18.70 23.79 -18.64
N LEU A 65 -18.86 25.10 -18.80
CA LEU A 65 -17.78 26.07 -18.61
C LEU A 65 -17.40 26.24 -17.14
N SER A 66 -18.38 26.22 -16.21
CA SER A 66 -18.08 26.24 -14.76
C SER A 66 -17.37 24.96 -14.36
N LEU A 67 -17.82 23.80 -14.86
CA LEU A 67 -17.22 22.51 -14.62
C LEU A 67 -15.76 22.45 -15.13
N ALA A 68 -15.50 22.95 -16.34
CA ALA A 68 -14.16 23.00 -16.90
C ALA A 68 -13.23 23.92 -16.09
N SER A 69 -13.70 25.11 -15.72
CA SER A 69 -12.93 26.06 -14.90
C SER A 69 -12.62 25.51 -13.50
N ALA A 70 -13.61 24.89 -12.84
CA ALA A 70 -13.44 24.23 -11.55
C ALA A 70 -12.46 23.06 -11.63
N THR A 71 -12.59 22.24 -12.67
CA THR A 71 -11.67 21.11 -12.94
C THR A 71 -10.25 21.61 -13.15
N TYR A 72 -10.05 22.65 -13.97
CA TYR A 72 -8.73 23.23 -14.23
C TYR A 72 -8.07 23.77 -12.95
N ARG A 73 -8.82 24.47 -12.10
CA ARG A 73 -8.32 24.99 -10.80
C ARG A 73 -8.00 23.88 -9.80
N ALA A 74 -8.75 22.78 -9.84
CA ALA A 74 -8.54 21.64 -8.95
C ALA A 74 -7.41 20.71 -9.42
N LEU A 75 -7.11 20.68 -10.72
CA LEU A 75 -6.21 19.70 -11.32
C LEU A 75 -4.79 19.71 -10.72
N PRO A 76 -4.11 20.86 -10.49
CA PRO A 76 -2.77 20.84 -9.91
C PRO A 76 -2.73 20.21 -8.52
N ASN A 77 -3.70 20.53 -7.66
CA ASN A 77 -3.80 19.94 -6.33
C ASN A 77 -4.17 18.45 -6.39
N SER A 78 -5.02 18.06 -7.35
CA SER A 78 -5.35 16.66 -7.62
C SER A 78 -4.14 15.85 -8.06
N ILE A 79 -3.30 16.39 -8.96
CA ILE A 79 -2.09 15.73 -9.43
C ILE A 79 -1.10 15.52 -8.29
N VAL A 80 -0.84 16.56 -7.47
CA VAL A 80 0.05 16.45 -6.32
C VAL A 80 -0.47 15.42 -5.32
N ASN A 81 -1.76 15.45 -4.99
CA ASN A 81 -2.39 14.43 -4.14
C ASN A 81 -2.30 13.04 -4.75
N GLY A 82 -2.52 12.93 -6.06
CA GLY A 82 -2.37 11.70 -6.81
C GLY A 82 -0.96 11.16 -6.68
N PHE A 83 0.06 11.99 -6.88
CA PHE A 83 1.47 11.60 -6.82
C PHE A 83 1.83 11.06 -5.44
N ILE A 84 1.41 11.75 -4.38
CA ILE A 84 1.62 11.28 -3.00
C ILE A 84 0.94 9.91 -2.79
N ARG A 85 -0.32 9.76 -3.22
CA ARG A 85 -1.08 8.49 -3.15
C ARG A 85 -0.48 7.35 -3.94
N GLY A 86 -0.01 7.63 -5.14
CA GLY A 86 0.62 6.62 -5.99
C GLY A 86 1.93 6.14 -5.36
N SER A 87 2.72 7.05 -4.79
CA SER A 87 4.00 6.71 -4.18
C SER A 87 3.83 5.74 -3.01
N THR A 88 2.79 5.95 -2.19
CA THR A 88 2.49 5.09 -1.04
C THR A 88 1.90 3.75 -1.46
N SER A 89 1.00 3.74 -2.45
CA SER A 89 0.40 2.50 -3.00
C SER A 89 1.45 1.58 -3.62
N ILE A 90 2.34 2.11 -4.45
CA ILE A 90 3.35 1.27 -5.10
C ILE A 90 4.42 0.83 -4.08
N THR A 91 4.78 1.68 -3.10
CA THR A 91 5.65 1.25 -1.99
C THR A 91 5.05 0.06 -1.23
N ALA A 92 3.76 0.11 -0.91
CA ALA A 92 3.06 -1.00 -0.24
C ALA A 92 3.00 -2.26 -1.10
N THR A 93 2.79 -2.12 -2.41
CA THR A 93 2.76 -3.24 -3.37
C THR A 93 4.13 -3.91 -3.48
N ASN A 94 5.20 -3.12 -3.60
CA ASN A 94 6.57 -3.63 -3.64
C ASN A 94 6.94 -4.36 -2.34
N THR A 95 6.54 -3.83 -1.19
CA THR A 95 6.72 -4.51 0.10
C THR A 95 6.03 -5.89 0.09
N LYS A 96 4.79 -6.00 -0.41
CA LYS A 96 4.07 -7.28 -0.49
C LYS A 96 4.78 -8.30 -1.37
N THR A 97 5.25 -7.88 -2.55
CA THR A 97 5.99 -8.77 -3.47
C THR A 97 7.28 -9.27 -2.83
N MET A 98 8.05 -8.39 -2.17
CA MET A 98 9.27 -8.80 -1.46
C MET A 98 9.01 -9.84 -0.36
N MET A 99 7.85 -9.78 0.30
CA MET A 99 7.48 -10.75 1.34
C MET A 99 7.06 -12.09 0.75
N ALA A 100 6.25 -12.10 -0.31
CA ALA A 100 5.91 -13.33 -1.02
C ALA A 100 7.17 -14.06 -1.52
N THR A 101 8.15 -13.31 -2.05
CA THR A 101 9.44 -13.88 -2.48
C THR A 101 10.26 -14.42 -1.30
N LYS A 102 10.32 -13.70 -0.17
CA LYS A 102 11.03 -14.17 1.03
C LYS A 102 10.40 -15.44 1.61
N GLU A 103 9.07 -15.52 1.65
CA GLU A 103 8.35 -16.68 2.18
C GLU A 103 8.58 -17.91 1.30
N GLN A 104 8.51 -17.76 -0.02
CA GLN A 104 8.88 -18.83 -0.97
C GLN A 104 10.35 -19.25 -0.85
N ALA A 105 11.28 -18.30 -0.67
CA ALA A 105 12.69 -18.61 -0.47
C ALA A 105 12.92 -19.38 0.84
N ILE A 106 12.24 -19.02 1.93
CA ILE A 106 12.33 -19.74 3.22
C ILE A 106 11.74 -21.15 3.11
N VAL A 107 10.61 -21.32 2.42
CA VAL A 107 9.99 -22.63 2.17
C VAL A 107 10.91 -23.51 1.30
N SER A 108 11.51 -22.94 0.24
CA SER A 108 12.48 -23.64 -0.60
C SER A 108 13.74 -24.03 0.16
N THR A 109 14.27 -23.14 1.01
CA THR A 109 15.47 -23.43 1.82
C THR A 109 15.19 -24.48 2.89
N LYS A 110 14.02 -24.45 3.54
CA LYS A 110 13.59 -25.51 4.48
C LYS A 110 13.37 -26.84 3.76
N GLY A 111 12.76 -26.84 2.57
CA GLY A 111 12.60 -28.03 1.74
C GLY A 111 13.94 -28.64 1.31
N ALA A 112 14.91 -27.81 0.93
CA ALA A 112 16.27 -28.23 0.60
C ALA A 112 17.05 -28.77 1.82
N THR A 113 16.82 -28.18 3.01
CA THR A 113 17.47 -28.64 4.25
C THR A 113 16.89 -29.98 4.73
N ILE A 114 15.59 -30.21 4.53
CA ILE A 114 14.92 -31.49 4.86
C ILE A 114 15.39 -32.60 3.91
N THR A 115 15.46 -32.34 2.61
CA THR A 115 15.98 -33.33 1.62
C THR A 115 17.46 -33.64 1.82
N THR A 116 18.27 -32.67 2.25
CA THR A 116 19.68 -32.93 2.59
C THR A 116 19.82 -33.78 3.86
N LYS A 117 18.95 -33.59 4.86
CA LYS A 117 18.91 -34.44 6.06
C LYS A 117 18.39 -35.85 5.78
N GLU A 118 17.36 -36.01 4.94
CA GLU A 118 16.88 -37.34 4.53
C GLU A 118 17.94 -38.11 3.75
N ASN A 119 18.65 -37.47 2.82
CA ASN A 119 19.73 -38.13 2.07
C ASN A 119 20.94 -38.46 2.94
N ALA A 120 21.25 -37.63 3.95
CA ALA A 120 22.29 -37.94 4.93
C ALA A 120 21.91 -39.13 5.83
N VAL A 121 20.64 -39.22 6.26
CA VAL A 121 20.14 -40.35 7.07
C VAL A 121 20.10 -41.65 6.26
N VAL A 122 19.75 -41.60 4.96
CA VAL A 122 19.78 -42.77 4.07
C VAL A 122 21.22 -43.24 3.81
N SER A 123 22.16 -42.33 3.57
CA SER A 123 23.58 -42.66 3.40
C SER A 123 24.22 -43.24 4.68
N THR A 124 23.78 -42.78 5.85
CA THR A 124 24.26 -43.31 7.14
C THR A 124 23.69 -44.71 7.40
N LYS A 125 22.43 -44.97 7.06
CA LYS A 125 21.83 -46.32 7.17
C LYS A 125 22.48 -47.33 6.21
N GLU A 126 22.87 -46.91 5.02
CA GLU A 126 23.55 -47.77 4.05
C GLU A 126 25.00 -48.11 4.46
N GLN A 127 25.67 -47.23 5.21
CA GLN A 127 26.99 -47.52 5.80
C GLN A 127 26.91 -48.34 7.09
N VAL A 128 25.82 -48.25 7.86
CA VAL A 128 25.61 -49.08 9.06
C VAL A 128 25.18 -50.50 8.67
N ALA A 129 24.35 -50.67 7.63
CA ALA A 129 23.96 -51.98 7.12
C ALA A 129 25.13 -52.80 6.54
N ASN A 130 26.21 -52.15 6.09
CA ASN A 130 27.42 -52.83 5.61
C ASN A 130 28.46 -53.14 6.72
N LYS A 131 28.17 -52.77 7.98
CA LYS A 131 29.05 -53.02 9.12
C LYS A 131 28.48 -54.01 10.15
N GLU A 132 27.21 -54.39 10.02
CA GLU A 132 26.53 -55.34 10.93
C GLU A 132 26.72 -56.83 10.58
N HIS A 133 27.60 -57.18 9.63
CA HIS A 133 28.01 -58.59 9.44
C HIS A 133 29.23 -59.02 10.26
N SER A 134 29.70 -58.18 11.19
CA SER A 134 30.70 -58.60 12.17
C SER A 134 30.54 -57.83 13.47
N SER A 135 29.70 -58.35 14.36
CA SER A 135 29.97 -58.52 15.79
C SER A 135 28.67 -58.75 16.54
N LYS A 136 28.55 -59.96 17.07
CA LYS A 136 27.61 -60.30 18.13
C LYS A 136 28.10 -59.69 19.44
N GLU A 137 27.11 -59.29 20.23
CA GLU A 137 27.09 -59.18 21.69
C GLU A 137 27.44 -57.86 22.40
N LEU A 138 26.44 -57.48 23.21
CA LEU A 138 26.41 -56.72 24.46
C LEU A 138 26.60 -55.18 24.46
N SER A 139 25.50 -54.56 24.92
CA SER A 139 25.45 -53.61 26.04
C SER A 139 25.52 -52.11 25.75
N SER A 140 24.47 -51.44 26.24
CA SER A 140 24.40 -50.07 26.73
C SER A 140 24.05 -48.95 25.73
N ALA A 141 22.76 -48.61 25.73
CA ALA A 141 22.15 -47.47 25.03
C ALA A 141 22.35 -46.12 25.75
N GLU A 142 23.32 -45.99 26.67
CA GLU A 142 23.56 -44.74 27.42
C GLU A 142 24.81 -43.97 26.96
N GLY A 143 25.61 -44.52 26.03
CA GLY A 143 26.86 -43.90 25.56
C GLY A 143 26.74 -42.93 24.37
N GLU A 144 25.72 -43.10 23.52
CA GLU A 144 25.61 -42.33 22.26
C GLU A 144 25.07 -40.91 22.47
N ILE A 145 24.18 -40.71 23.45
CA ILE A 145 23.60 -39.39 23.76
C ILE A 145 24.65 -38.44 24.37
N ALA A 146 25.61 -38.98 25.13
CA ALA A 146 26.66 -38.19 25.78
C ALA A 146 27.78 -37.73 24.80
N LEU A 147 27.93 -38.40 23.66
CA LEU A 147 28.91 -38.04 22.64
C LEU A 147 28.36 -36.96 21.70
N GLU A 148 27.07 -37.00 21.36
CA GLU A 148 26.42 -36.01 20.49
C GLU A 148 26.30 -34.63 21.17
N GLU A 149 25.98 -34.58 22.48
CA GLU A 149 25.96 -33.33 23.26
C GLU A 149 27.35 -32.68 23.42
N LYS A 150 28.42 -33.49 23.45
CA LYS A 150 29.79 -32.98 23.59
C LYS A 150 30.32 -32.35 22.30
N SER A 151 29.94 -32.88 21.14
CA SER A 151 30.23 -32.27 19.83
C SER A 151 29.49 -30.95 19.64
N LEU A 152 28.22 -30.85 20.05
CA LEU A 152 27.46 -29.60 19.97
C LEU A 152 28.02 -28.49 20.88
N ARG A 153 28.54 -28.83 22.06
CA ARG A 153 29.16 -27.84 22.97
C ARG A 153 30.58 -27.39 22.56
N LEU A 154 31.25 -28.13 21.68
CA LEU A 154 32.58 -27.75 21.17
C LEU A 154 32.50 -26.82 19.95
N GLU A 155 31.43 -26.87 19.15
CA GLU A 155 31.19 -25.88 18.08
C GLU A 155 30.77 -24.51 18.64
N GLU A 156 30.04 -24.48 19.75
CA GLU A 156 29.56 -23.22 20.37
C GLU A 156 30.70 -22.41 21.02
N LYS A 157 31.80 -23.06 21.42
CA LYS A 157 32.96 -22.39 22.04
C LYS A 157 34.02 -21.87 21.07
N ASN A 158 34.06 -22.38 19.83
CA ASN A 158 35.03 -21.95 18.82
C ASN A 158 34.53 -20.84 17.90
N ASN A 159 33.22 -20.53 17.90
CA ASN A 159 32.71 -19.31 17.31
C ASN A 159 32.85 -18.16 18.31
N GLY A 160 34.10 -17.77 18.53
CA GLY A 160 34.47 -16.55 19.23
C GLY A 160 33.61 -15.40 18.74
N SER A 161 32.87 -14.84 19.69
CA SER A 161 32.15 -13.57 19.67
C SER A 161 32.92 -12.49 18.89
N LYS A 162 32.79 -12.50 17.56
CA LYS A 162 32.82 -11.29 16.78
C LYS A 162 31.45 -10.69 16.99
N ILE A 163 31.39 -9.75 17.94
CA ILE A 163 30.38 -8.71 17.96
C ILE A 163 30.58 -7.96 16.63
N LEU A 164 29.99 -8.51 15.57
CA LEU A 164 29.66 -7.77 14.38
C LEU A 164 28.71 -6.70 14.89
N GLU A 165 29.23 -5.49 15.01
CA GLU A 165 28.44 -4.27 14.96
C GLU A 165 27.65 -4.32 13.65
N HIS A 166 26.55 -5.06 13.66
CA HIS A 166 25.54 -4.92 12.64
C HIS A 166 25.08 -3.47 12.82
N PRO A 167 25.29 -2.60 11.82
CA PRO A 167 24.71 -1.27 11.88
C PRO A 167 23.24 -1.47 12.23
N ILE A 168 22.73 -0.66 13.15
CA ILE A 168 21.31 -0.58 13.47
C ILE A 168 20.64 -0.03 12.19
N VAL A 169 20.54 -0.86 11.17
CA VAL A 169 19.57 -0.74 10.11
C VAL A 169 18.29 -0.97 10.86
N ILE A 170 17.62 0.13 11.23
CA ILE A 170 16.28 0.07 11.79
C ILE A 170 15.47 -0.70 10.76
N THR A 171 15.27 -2.00 11.00
CA THR A 171 14.61 -2.90 10.07
C THR A 171 13.12 -2.61 10.14
N TRP A 172 12.70 -1.48 9.55
CA TRP A 172 11.32 -1.18 9.18
C TRP A 172 10.71 -2.29 8.29
N GLN A 173 11.52 -3.23 7.80
CA GLN A 173 11.12 -4.39 7.03
C GLN A 173 10.36 -5.49 7.80
N ARG A 174 10.27 -5.45 9.14
CA ARG A 174 9.73 -6.60 9.88
C ARG A 174 8.21 -6.78 9.82
N ASN A 175 7.44 -5.75 9.49
CA ASN A 175 5.98 -5.88 9.37
C ASN A 175 5.43 -5.11 8.15
N PRO A 176 5.02 -5.80 7.06
CA PRO A 176 4.55 -5.17 5.83
C PRO A 176 3.29 -4.37 6.07
N LEU A 177 2.44 -4.85 6.97
CA LEU A 177 1.18 -4.22 7.32
C LEU A 177 1.44 -2.91 8.04
N LEU A 178 2.36 -2.90 9.00
CA LEU A 178 2.71 -1.67 9.70
C LEU A 178 3.31 -0.63 8.75
N GLN A 179 4.15 -1.06 7.80
CA GLN A 179 4.71 -0.18 6.78
C GLN A 179 3.60 0.40 5.89
N ALA A 180 2.73 -0.45 5.32
CA ALA A 180 1.61 -0.02 4.50
C ALA A 180 0.65 0.91 5.25
N LEU A 181 0.37 0.62 6.52
CA LEU A 181 -0.45 1.45 7.39
C LEU A 181 0.22 2.80 7.66
N THR A 182 1.50 2.83 7.99
CA THR A 182 2.23 4.08 8.26
C THR A 182 2.24 4.97 7.01
N PHE A 183 2.52 4.41 5.84
CA PHE A 183 2.44 5.13 4.58
C PHE A 183 1.03 5.60 4.27
N SER A 184 0.00 4.77 4.52
CA SER A 184 -1.39 5.17 4.35
C SER A 184 -1.78 6.34 5.28
N GLN A 185 -1.28 6.38 6.52
CA GLN A 185 -1.53 7.50 7.43
C GLN A 185 -0.81 8.77 6.99
N LEU A 186 0.43 8.68 6.49
CA LEU A 186 1.16 9.82 5.94
C LEU A 186 0.50 10.39 4.67
N ASP A 187 0.04 9.49 3.79
CA ASP A 187 -0.76 9.86 2.62
C ASP A 187 -2.09 10.52 3.02
N LEU A 188 -2.76 9.97 4.03
CA LEU A 188 -3.98 10.55 4.54
C LEU A 188 -3.74 11.92 5.16
N LEU A 189 -2.60 12.11 5.84
CA LEU A 189 -2.24 13.35 6.49
C LEU A 189 -2.05 14.47 5.47
N THR A 190 -1.26 14.21 4.44
CA THR A 190 -1.00 15.16 3.35
C THR A 190 -2.24 15.41 2.50
N SER A 191 -2.94 14.35 2.09
CA SER A 191 -4.15 14.48 1.25
C SER A 191 -5.34 15.09 2.01
N SER A 192 -5.39 14.98 3.34
CA SER A 192 -6.42 15.66 4.12
C SER A 192 -6.26 17.17 4.09
N TYR A 193 -5.04 17.69 4.24
CA TYR A 193 -4.81 19.13 4.15
C TYR A 193 -5.10 19.66 2.74
N HIS A 194 -4.46 19.10 1.71
CA HIS A 194 -4.59 19.58 0.34
C HIS A 194 -5.98 19.32 -0.26
N GLY A 195 -6.57 18.16 0.05
CA GLY A 195 -7.93 17.81 -0.34
C GLY A 195 -8.96 18.76 0.27
N ASN A 196 -8.86 19.02 1.58
CA ASN A 196 -9.77 19.95 2.26
C ASN A 196 -9.59 21.37 1.72
N LYS A 197 -8.35 21.81 1.54
CA LYS A 197 -8.03 23.11 0.93
C LYS A 197 -8.67 23.26 -0.46
N SER A 198 -8.59 22.24 -1.31
CA SER A 198 -9.21 22.26 -2.64
C SER A 198 -10.73 22.38 -2.58
N VAL A 199 -11.38 21.65 -1.67
CA VAL A 199 -12.84 21.71 -1.49
C VAL A 199 -13.26 23.08 -0.96
N LEU A 200 -12.56 23.61 0.05
CA LEU A 200 -12.83 24.92 0.64
C LEU A 200 -12.65 26.06 -0.37
N ASN A 201 -11.58 26.03 -1.16
CA ASN A 201 -11.39 27.00 -2.24
C ASN A 201 -12.50 26.89 -3.30
N GLY A 202 -13.01 25.69 -3.58
CA GLY A 202 -14.13 25.46 -4.50
C GLY A 202 -15.46 26.05 -4.02
N ILE A 203 -15.62 26.29 -2.72
CA ILE A 203 -16.78 26.98 -2.13
C ILE A 203 -16.48 28.44 -1.77
N ASN A 204 -15.46 29.06 -2.39
CA ASN A 204 -15.05 30.45 -2.22
C ASN A 204 -14.57 30.81 -0.80
N ILE A 205 -14.10 29.84 0.00
CA ILE A 205 -13.41 30.12 1.26
C ILE A 205 -11.92 30.26 0.95
N GLU A 206 -11.41 31.49 0.94
CA GLU A 206 -10.01 31.76 0.63
C GLU A 206 -9.09 31.23 1.74
N THR A 207 -8.17 30.35 1.34
CA THR A 207 -7.22 29.71 2.27
C THR A 207 -5.83 30.35 2.29
N LYS A 208 -5.65 31.46 1.57
CA LYS A 208 -4.39 32.22 1.54
C LYS A 208 -4.26 33.06 2.81
N GLY A 209 -3.04 33.13 3.36
CA GLY A 209 -2.76 33.95 4.55
C GLY A 209 -3.30 33.41 5.88
N LEU A 210 -3.89 32.20 5.90
CA LEU A 210 -4.41 31.61 7.14
C LEU A 210 -3.31 31.37 8.18
N ASP A 211 -3.65 31.62 9.44
CA ASP A 211 -2.82 31.30 10.58
C ASP A 211 -2.61 29.77 10.73
N LEU A 212 -1.57 29.39 11.47
CA LEU A 212 -1.23 27.97 11.66
C LEU A 212 -2.38 27.19 12.31
N LYS A 213 -3.17 27.84 13.19
CA LYS A 213 -4.34 27.23 13.83
C LYS A 213 -5.44 26.93 12.82
N SER A 214 -5.79 27.86 11.92
CA SER A 214 -6.79 27.61 10.87
C SER A 214 -6.31 26.55 9.87
N LYS A 215 -5.03 26.55 9.51
CA LYS A 215 -4.44 25.48 8.68
C LYS A 215 -4.59 24.11 9.35
N PHE A 216 -4.36 24.05 10.66
CA PHE A 216 -4.51 22.81 11.42
C PHE A 216 -5.99 22.42 11.63
N SER A 217 -6.92 23.37 11.74
CA SER A 217 -8.37 23.11 11.72
C SER A 217 -8.81 22.49 10.40
N ILE A 218 -8.38 23.06 9.26
CA ILE A 218 -8.62 22.49 7.92
C ILE A 218 -8.09 21.07 7.88
N PHE A 219 -6.88 20.81 8.37
CA PHE A 219 -6.30 19.48 8.41
C PHE A 219 -7.16 18.49 9.21
N ARG A 220 -7.56 18.85 10.44
CA ARG A 220 -8.33 17.97 11.33
C ARG A 220 -9.75 17.72 10.83
N CYS A 221 -10.28 18.57 9.95
CA CYS A 221 -11.63 18.46 9.43
C CYS A 221 -11.85 17.12 8.71
N GLY A 222 -12.66 16.24 9.32
CA GLY A 222 -12.95 14.90 8.82
C GLY A 222 -11.79 13.89 8.93
N TYR A 223 -10.64 14.27 9.50
CA TYR A 223 -9.44 13.42 9.58
C TYR A 223 -9.72 12.08 10.28
N PHE A 224 -10.48 12.12 11.38
CA PHE A 224 -10.88 10.92 12.11
C PHE A 224 -11.65 9.93 11.24
N PHE A 225 -12.72 10.40 10.58
CA PHE A 225 -13.54 9.56 9.70
C PHE A 225 -12.72 8.99 8.56
N ARG A 226 -11.82 9.79 7.98
CA ARG A 226 -10.90 9.34 6.93
C ARG A 226 -9.88 8.32 7.41
N THR A 227 -9.42 8.44 8.65
CA THR A 227 -8.46 7.49 9.24
C THR A 227 -9.13 6.13 9.39
N VAL A 228 -10.29 6.10 10.04
CA VAL A 228 -11.09 4.87 10.20
C VAL A 228 -11.48 4.31 8.84
N SER A 229 -11.92 5.18 7.93
CA SER A 229 -12.23 4.86 6.53
C SER A 229 -11.05 4.22 5.80
N GLY A 230 -9.82 4.72 6.02
CA GLY A 230 -8.60 4.17 5.45
C GLY A 230 -8.33 2.75 5.93
N PHE A 231 -8.47 2.49 7.24
CA PHE A 231 -8.32 1.15 7.80
C PHE A 231 -9.36 0.17 7.24
N ILE A 232 -10.63 0.58 7.23
CA ILE A 232 -11.71 -0.26 6.68
C ILE A 232 -11.51 -0.49 5.19
N SER A 233 -11.17 0.54 4.43
CA SER A 233 -10.91 0.42 2.99
C SER A 233 -9.74 -0.51 2.69
N PHE A 234 -8.68 -0.45 3.49
CA PHE A 234 -7.53 -1.35 3.34
C PHE A 234 -7.91 -2.81 3.62
N GLY A 235 -8.62 -3.08 4.71
CA GLY A 235 -9.12 -4.42 5.03
C GLY A 235 -10.09 -4.95 3.97
N ALA A 236 -11.03 -4.10 3.54
CA ALA A 236 -11.99 -4.40 2.48
C ALA A 236 -11.29 -4.67 1.15
N LEU A 237 -10.27 -3.89 0.79
CA LEU A 237 -9.50 -4.06 -0.44
C LEU A 237 -8.84 -5.44 -0.48
N MET A 238 -8.19 -5.86 0.61
CA MET A 238 -7.54 -7.17 0.71
C MET A 238 -8.52 -8.32 0.49
N LYS A 239 -9.71 -8.25 1.11
CA LYS A 239 -10.76 -9.28 0.97
C LYS A 239 -11.49 -9.22 -0.36
N ALA A 240 -11.79 -8.02 -0.86
CA ALA A 240 -12.44 -7.84 -2.15
C ALA A 240 -11.57 -8.36 -3.28
N THR A 241 -10.27 -8.08 -3.29
CA THR A 241 -9.35 -8.63 -4.29
C THR A 241 -9.32 -10.16 -4.25
N GLU A 242 -9.33 -10.78 -3.07
CA GLU A 242 -9.39 -12.23 -2.92
C GLU A 242 -10.68 -12.81 -3.52
N ILE A 243 -11.84 -12.22 -3.20
CA ILE A 243 -13.15 -12.62 -3.72
C ILE A 243 -13.16 -12.48 -5.25
N VAL A 244 -12.74 -11.32 -5.76
CA VAL A 244 -12.76 -11.00 -7.18
C VAL A 244 -11.84 -11.94 -7.98
N ASN A 245 -10.64 -12.24 -7.46
CA ASN A 245 -9.73 -13.17 -8.11
C ASN A 245 -10.26 -14.62 -8.15
N ARG A 246 -11.15 -15.01 -7.22
CA ARG A 246 -11.82 -16.31 -7.26
C ARG A 246 -12.97 -16.35 -8.27
N VAL A 247 -13.61 -15.21 -8.53
CA VAL A 247 -14.72 -15.10 -9.49
C VAL A 247 -14.23 -15.12 -10.94
N PHE A 248 -13.05 -14.54 -11.23
CA PHE A 248 -12.50 -14.50 -12.58
C PHE A 248 -11.60 -15.71 -12.88
N PRO A 249 -11.85 -16.47 -13.97
CA PRO A 249 -10.99 -17.58 -14.39
C PRO A 249 -9.54 -17.15 -14.60
N GLU A 250 -8.58 -18.04 -14.30
CA GLU A 250 -7.14 -17.74 -14.42
C GLU A 250 -6.75 -17.31 -15.83
N ASP A 251 -7.34 -17.92 -16.87
CA ASP A 251 -7.07 -17.56 -18.25
C ASP A 251 -7.56 -16.15 -18.59
N PHE A 252 -8.70 -15.74 -18.04
CA PHE A 252 -9.20 -14.39 -18.23
C PHE A 252 -8.23 -13.37 -17.61
N GLN A 253 -7.68 -13.68 -16.43
CA GLN A 253 -6.75 -12.79 -15.72
C GLN A 253 -5.45 -12.48 -16.46
N LYS A 254 -5.09 -13.22 -17.51
CA LYS A 254 -3.92 -12.92 -18.35
C LYS A 254 -4.12 -11.66 -19.18
N HIS A 255 -5.37 -11.31 -19.51
CA HIS A 255 -5.69 -10.14 -20.32
C HIS A 255 -5.70 -8.84 -19.51
N GLN A 256 -5.24 -7.75 -20.13
CA GLN A 256 -5.23 -6.42 -19.49
C GLN A 256 -6.63 -5.94 -19.14
N SER A 257 -7.63 -6.23 -19.99
CA SER A 257 -9.04 -5.91 -19.74
C SER A 257 -9.57 -6.61 -18.48
N ALA A 258 -9.19 -7.86 -18.23
CA ALA A 258 -9.57 -8.57 -17.02
C ALA A 258 -8.95 -7.97 -15.76
N LYS A 259 -7.69 -7.51 -15.82
CA LYS A 259 -7.04 -6.80 -14.73
C LYS A 259 -7.69 -5.44 -14.46
N PHE A 260 -8.11 -4.73 -15.51
CA PHE A 260 -8.93 -3.53 -15.36
C PHE A 260 -10.28 -3.84 -14.70
N CYS A 261 -11.04 -4.83 -15.19
CA CYS A 261 -12.35 -5.20 -14.66
C CYS A 261 -12.29 -5.71 -13.22
N SER A 262 -11.28 -6.52 -12.87
CA SER A 262 -11.06 -6.98 -11.50
C SER A 262 -10.69 -5.84 -10.55
N GLY A 263 -9.83 -4.91 -11.00
CA GLY A 263 -9.57 -3.66 -10.28
C GLY A 263 -10.85 -2.85 -10.08
N ALA A 264 -11.64 -2.66 -11.13
CA ALA A 264 -12.89 -1.92 -11.08
C ALA A 264 -13.89 -2.53 -10.09
N LEU A 265 -14.14 -3.84 -10.17
CA LEU A 265 -15.06 -4.55 -9.27
C LEU A 265 -14.58 -4.48 -7.82
N THR A 266 -13.27 -4.63 -7.59
CA THR A 266 -12.67 -4.45 -6.27
C THR A 266 -12.94 -3.02 -5.75
N GLY A 267 -12.75 -2.01 -6.59
CA GLY A 267 -13.04 -0.61 -6.27
C GLY A 267 -14.51 -0.37 -5.93
N ALA A 268 -15.45 -1.00 -6.64
CA ALA A 268 -16.88 -0.91 -6.37
C ALA A 268 -17.25 -1.44 -4.98
N ILE A 269 -16.71 -2.61 -4.61
CA ILE A 269 -16.95 -3.23 -3.30
C ILE A 269 -16.40 -2.33 -2.19
N VAL A 270 -15.14 -1.88 -2.33
CA VAL A 270 -14.49 -1.01 -1.35
C VAL A 270 -15.25 0.31 -1.18
N ALA A 271 -15.69 0.93 -2.29
CA ALA A 271 -16.47 2.16 -2.25
C ALA A 271 -17.77 2.00 -1.49
N THR A 272 -18.46 0.87 -1.68
CA THR A 272 -19.74 0.56 -1.04
C THR A 272 -19.59 0.41 0.47
N ILE A 273 -18.59 -0.37 0.91
CA ILE A 273 -18.30 -0.56 2.33
C ILE A 273 -17.88 0.75 2.98
N ASN A 274 -17.10 1.57 2.27
CA ASN A 274 -16.51 2.78 2.81
C ASN A 274 -17.43 4.02 2.74
N TYR A 275 -18.54 3.92 2.00
CA TYR A 275 -19.43 5.05 1.70
C TYR A 275 -19.92 5.80 2.96
N PRO A 276 -20.40 5.15 4.04
CA PRO A 276 -20.91 5.86 5.21
C PRO A 276 -19.86 6.76 5.88
N LEU A 277 -18.61 6.31 5.97
CA LEU A 277 -17.51 7.09 6.57
C LEU A 277 -17.01 8.19 5.65
N GLY A 278 -17.02 7.94 4.33
CA GLY A 278 -16.76 8.97 3.34
C GLY A 278 -17.76 10.13 3.47
N GLU A 279 -19.04 9.81 3.63
CA GLU A 279 -20.08 10.83 3.76
C GLU A 279 -20.02 11.57 5.10
N ALA A 280 -19.65 10.90 6.19
CA ALA A 280 -19.36 11.57 7.46
C ALA A 280 -18.18 12.56 7.34
N SER A 281 -17.12 12.19 6.60
CA SER A 281 -16.03 13.12 6.30
C SER A 281 -16.47 14.31 5.45
N ASN A 282 -17.34 14.10 4.46
CA ASN A 282 -17.86 15.16 3.61
C ASN A 282 -18.81 16.09 4.37
N TRP A 283 -19.62 15.54 5.27
CA TRP A 283 -20.44 16.33 6.18
C TRP A 283 -19.58 17.27 7.02
N ALA A 284 -18.45 16.78 7.56
CA ALA A 284 -17.56 17.62 8.35
C ALA A 284 -17.03 18.80 7.52
N LEU A 285 -16.69 18.57 6.24
CA LEU A 285 -16.25 19.64 5.35
C LEU A 285 -17.35 20.65 5.00
N ARG A 286 -18.57 20.18 4.72
CA ARG A 286 -19.69 21.05 4.37
C ARG A 286 -20.15 21.95 5.52
N ASN A 287 -19.88 21.54 6.76
CA ASN A 287 -20.23 22.29 7.97
C ASN A 287 -19.06 23.15 8.50
N VAL A 288 -17.98 23.31 7.72
CA VAL A 288 -16.93 24.27 8.05
C VAL A 288 -17.51 25.69 7.93
N GLN A 289 -17.35 26.47 9.00
CA GLN A 289 -17.81 27.87 9.05
C GLN A 289 -16.62 28.82 9.15
N THR A 290 -16.76 30.01 8.59
CA THR A 290 -15.83 31.12 8.78
C THR A 290 -16.47 32.12 9.74
N LYS A 291 -15.85 32.38 10.89
CA LYS A 291 -16.25 33.44 11.82
C LYS A 291 -15.04 34.34 12.06
N ASP A 292 -15.20 35.65 11.82
CA ASP A 292 -14.14 36.65 12.01
C ASP A 292 -12.82 36.31 11.29
N GLY A 293 -12.93 35.78 10.06
CA GLY A 293 -11.77 35.32 9.28
C GLY A 293 -11.10 34.04 9.79
N LYS A 294 -11.63 33.40 10.84
CA LYS A 294 -11.14 32.13 11.37
C LYS A 294 -12.00 30.97 10.90
N ILE A 295 -11.35 29.87 10.54
CA ILE A 295 -12.01 28.65 10.11
C ILE A 295 -12.32 27.79 11.32
N ILE A 296 -13.62 27.60 11.58
CA ILE A 296 -14.15 26.72 12.61
C ILE A 296 -14.62 25.45 11.93
N SER A 297 -13.84 24.39 12.08
CA SER A 297 -14.18 23.06 11.57
C SER A 297 -15.00 22.30 12.64
N PRO A 298 -16.06 21.59 12.24
CA PRO A 298 -16.79 20.75 13.17
C PRO A 298 -15.87 19.63 13.69
N THR A 299 -16.00 19.34 14.98
CA THR A 299 -15.32 18.23 15.62
C THR A 299 -16.09 16.93 15.42
N THR A 300 -15.42 15.79 15.57
CA THR A 300 -16.07 14.47 15.59
C THR A 300 -17.19 14.41 16.63
N VAL A 301 -16.98 15.04 17.80
CA VAL A 301 -17.99 15.13 18.86
C VAL A 301 -19.22 15.91 18.39
N SER A 302 -19.01 17.05 17.72
CA SER A 302 -20.13 17.84 17.18
C SER A 302 -20.90 17.11 16.08
N PHE A 303 -20.23 16.26 15.28
CA PHE A 303 -20.92 15.40 14.33
C PHE A 303 -21.85 14.42 15.03
N PHE A 304 -21.34 13.65 16.00
CA PHE A 304 -22.16 12.67 16.71
C PHE A 304 -23.27 13.32 17.52
N LYS A 305 -23.03 14.51 18.09
CA LYS A 305 -24.06 15.30 18.76
C LYS A 305 -25.16 15.72 17.78
N ALA A 306 -24.80 16.29 16.63
CA ALA A 306 -25.77 16.67 15.60
C ALA A 306 -26.55 15.47 15.04
N ALA A 307 -25.87 14.33 14.83
CA ALA A 307 -26.50 13.09 14.40
C ALA A 307 -27.49 12.57 15.45
N ALA A 308 -27.10 12.55 16.73
CA ALA A 308 -27.95 12.11 17.82
C ALA A 308 -29.16 13.04 18.01
N GLU A 309 -28.97 14.35 17.91
CA GLU A 309 -30.07 15.34 17.95
C GLU A 309 -31.04 15.16 16.78
N ASN A 310 -30.53 14.90 15.58
CA ASN A 310 -31.37 14.63 14.41
C ASN A 310 -32.16 13.32 14.58
N ILE A 311 -31.52 12.25 15.05
CA ILE A 311 -32.19 10.97 15.35
C ILE A 311 -33.27 11.15 16.41
N LYS A 312 -33.02 11.95 17.46
CA LYS A 312 -34.02 12.27 18.48
C LYS A 312 -35.21 13.04 17.91
N LYS A 313 -34.96 13.96 16.98
CA LYS A 313 -35.99 14.82 16.38
C LYS A 313 -36.87 14.09 15.36
N VAL A 314 -36.26 13.31 14.47
CA VAL A 314 -36.93 12.71 13.31
C VAL A 314 -37.31 11.25 13.56
N GLY A 315 -36.65 10.59 14.51
CA GLY A 315 -36.75 9.15 14.74
C GLY A 315 -35.70 8.36 13.97
N LEU A 316 -35.25 7.22 14.54
CA LEU A 316 -34.21 6.38 13.95
C LEU A 316 -34.65 5.79 12.60
N THR A 317 -35.91 5.39 12.48
CA THR A 317 -36.47 4.78 11.27
C THR A 317 -36.44 5.75 10.09
N GLU A 318 -36.95 6.98 10.28
CA GLU A 318 -36.98 8.01 9.23
C GLU A 318 -35.58 8.53 8.91
N ALA A 319 -34.71 8.70 9.92
CA ALA A 319 -33.30 9.02 9.68
C ALA A 319 -32.61 7.94 8.83
N THR A 320 -32.87 6.66 9.12
CA THR A 320 -32.31 5.54 8.35
C THR A 320 -32.90 5.49 6.94
N LYS A 321 -34.22 5.68 6.78
CA LYS A 321 -34.87 5.77 5.45
C LYS A 321 -34.29 6.92 4.63
N TYR A 322 -34.01 8.08 5.22
CA TYR A 322 -33.37 9.19 4.52
C TYR A 322 -31.96 8.82 4.04
N VAL A 323 -31.14 8.23 4.91
CA VAL A 323 -29.77 7.80 4.56
C VAL A 323 -29.79 6.73 3.48
N LEU A 324 -30.62 5.69 3.60
CA LEU A 324 -30.75 4.62 2.61
C LEU A 324 -31.41 5.09 1.32
N GLY A 325 -32.43 5.93 1.41
CA GLY A 325 -33.29 6.31 0.30
C GLY A 325 -32.75 7.46 -0.54
N VAL A 326 -32.20 8.50 0.09
CA VAL A 326 -31.73 9.70 -0.60
C VAL A 326 -30.23 9.67 -0.76
N ALA A 327 -29.48 9.50 0.34
CA ALA A 327 -28.03 9.57 0.29
C ALA A 327 -27.44 8.36 -0.47
N ILE A 328 -27.81 7.13 -0.11
CA ILE A 328 -27.26 5.95 -0.78
C ILE A 328 -27.71 5.88 -2.24
N LYS A 329 -29.00 6.05 -2.57
CA LYS A 329 -29.45 5.91 -3.97
C LYS A 329 -28.82 6.92 -4.92
N SER A 330 -28.60 8.17 -4.48
CA SER A 330 -28.05 9.22 -5.36
C SER A 330 -26.52 9.24 -5.37
N GLN A 331 -25.88 9.05 -4.22
CA GLN A 331 -24.44 9.31 -4.09
C GLN A 331 -23.59 8.06 -4.23
N LEU A 332 -24.09 6.90 -3.76
CA LEU A 332 -23.32 5.67 -3.80
C LEU A 332 -22.95 5.27 -5.23
N PRO A 333 -23.85 5.32 -6.24
CA PRO A 333 -23.50 4.96 -7.61
C PRO A 333 -22.34 5.80 -8.16
N ILE A 334 -22.33 7.11 -7.88
CA ILE A 334 -21.26 8.00 -8.33
C ILE A 334 -19.94 7.65 -7.66
N SER A 335 -19.97 7.39 -6.34
CA SER A 335 -18.79 6.96 -5.58
C SER A 335 -18.23 5.63 -6.07
N VAL A 336 -19.12 4.68 -6.37
CA VAL A 336 -18.81 3.37 -6.93
C VAL A 336 -18.16 3.52 -8.30
N VAL A 337 -18.77 4.26 -9.23
CA VAL A 337 -18.21 4.50 -10.57
C VAL A 337 -16.84 5.15 -10.48
N ASN A 338 -16.67 6.18 -9.65
CA ASN A 338 -15.38 6.84 -9.48
C ASN A 338 -14.31 5.86 -8.96
N SER A 339 -14.67 5.03 -7.98
CA SER A 339 -13.76 4.03 -7.43
C SER A 339 -13.45 2.90 -8.42
N MET A 340 -14.44 2.46 -9.21
CA MET A 340 -14.24 1.51 -10.31
C MET A 340 -13.20 2.03 -11.30
N VAL A 341 -13.33 3.30 -11.71
CA VAL A 341 -12.39 3.94 -12.63
C VAL A 341 -11.00 4.05 -12.00
N ILE A 342 -10.89 4.49 -10.75
CA ILE A 342 -9.59 4.60 -10.04
C ILE A 342 -8.89 3.25 -9.97
N PHE A 343 -9.55 2.23 -9.42
CA PHE A 343 -8.92 0.94 -9.20
C PHE A 343 -8.72 0.15 -10.49
N GLY A 344 -9.61 0.33 -11.47
CA GLY A 344 -9.45 -0.22 -12.81
C GLY A 344 -8.21 0.35 -13.50
N LEU A 345 -8.07 1.68 -13.53
CA LEU A 345 -6.89 2.35 -14.10
C LEU A 345 -5.62 1.99 -13.33
N LEU A 346 -5.65 2.02 -12.00
CA LEU A 346 -4.51 1.65 -11.16
C LEU A 346 -4.00 0.25 -11.50
N THR A 347 -4.91 -0.73 -11.57
CA THR A 347 -4.55 -2.13 -11.84
C THR A 347 -4.11 -2.32 -13.30
N GLY A 348 -4.84 -1.74 -14.25
CA GLY A 348 -4.54 -1.84 -15.68
C GLY A 348 -3.22 -1.17 -16.06
N MET A 349 -2.96 0.04 -15.56
CA MET A 349 -1.72 0.77 -15.83
C MET A 349 -0.52 0.16 -15.11
N SER A 350 -0.70 -0.29 -13.85
CA SER A 350 0.38 -0.96 -13.13
C SER A 350 0.87 -2.21 -13.87
N LYS A 351 -0.02 -2.92 -14.57
CA LYS A 351 0.36 -4.05 -15.42
C LYS A 351 0.99 -3.59 -16.73
N SER A 352 0.41 -2.59 -17.39
CA SER A 352 0.88 -2.06 -18.68
C SER A 352 2.28 -1.47 -18.62
N LEU A 353 2.65 -0.83 -17.51
CA LEU A 353 3.97 -0.20 -17.31
C LEU A 353 5.05 -1.21 -16.90
N GLY A 354 4.73 -2.49 -16.73
CA GLY A 354 5.71 -3.53 -16.39
C GLY A 354 6.39 -3.31 -15.04
N ALA A 355 7.57 -3.94 -14.83
CA ALA A 355 8.40 -3.77 -13.64
C ALA A 355 9.39 -2.59 -13.78
N THR A 356 9.89 -2.35 -14.99
CA THR A 356 11.00 -1.44 -15.29
C THR A 356 10.70 -0.55 -16.52
N PRO A 357 9.68 0.34 -16.45
CA PRO A 357 9.22 1.11 -17.60
C PRO A 357 10.28 2.04 -18.20
N LEU A 358 11.21 2.55 -17.40
CA LEU A 358 12.28 3.41 -17.91
C LEU A 358 13.26 2.63 -18.79
N ASP A 359 13.53 1.37 -18.44
CA ASP A 359 14.42 0.50 -19.21
C ASP A 359 13.76 0.16 -20.56
N ASP A 360 12.45 -0.10 -20.56
CA ASP A 360 11.67 -0.33 -21.78
C ASP A 360 11.69 0.90 -22.70
N ILE A 361 11.53 2.10 -22.15
CA ILE A 361 11.61 3.36 -22.90
C ILE A 361 13.02 3.56 -23.48
N ALA A 362 14.06 3.36 -22.68
CA ALA A 362 15.45 3.51 -23.12
C ALA A 362 15.79 2.54 -24.26
N ASN A 363 15.38 1.28 -24.14
CA ASN A 363 15.57 0.25 -25.18
C ASN A 363 14.84 0.60 -26.48
N ASN A 364 13.62 1.16 -26.37
CA ASN A 364 12.86 1.61 -27.53
C ASN A 364 13.54 2.79 -28.23
N ILE A 365 14.10 3.76 -27.49
CA ILE A 365 14.86 4.88 -28.08
C ILE A 365 16.11 4.36 -28.81
N VAL A 366 16.85 3.43 -28.21
CA VAL A 366 18.05 2.84 -28.84
C VAL A 366 17.70 2.06 -30.11
N SER A 367 16.60 1.31 -30.10
CA SER A 367 16.16 0.57 -31.30
C SER A 367 15.62 1.49 -32.40
N PHE A 368 15.03 2.63 -32.05
CA PHE A 368 14.61 3.65 -32.99
C PHE A 368 15.81 4.31 -33.67
N ASN A 369 16.87 4.67 -32.93
CA ASN A 369 18.07 5.29 -33.49
C ASN A 369 18.94 4.35 -34.35
N LYS A 370 18.67 3.03 -34.32
CA LYS A 370 19.36 2.04 -35.17
C LYS A 370 18.68 1.83 -36.53
N LYS A 371 17.47 2.36 -36.71
CA LYS A 371 16.76 2.36 -37.99
C LYS A 371 17.00 3.70 -38.69
#